data_AF-A0A5K0XU37-F1
#
_entry.id   AF-A0A5K0XU37-F1
#
_cell.length_a   1.000
_cell.length_b   1.000
_cell.length_c   1.000
_cell.angle_alpha   90.00
_cell.angle_beta   90.00
_cell.angle_gamma   90.00
#
_symmetry.space_group_name_H-M   'P 1'
#
loop_
_entity.id
_entity.type
_entity.pdbx_description
1 polymer ?
#
loop_
_entity_poly.entity_id
_entity_poly.type
_entity_poly.pdbx_seq_one_letter_code
_entity_poly.pdbx_strand_id
1 'polypeptide(L)' 'MQSQLVCSGCRTLLLYPRGATNVRCAMCNTITSVPPP' A
#
# COMPACT_ATOMS: atom_id res chain seq x y z
N MET A 1 -7.41 8.87 -9.73
CA MET A 1 -8.19 8.15 -8.70
C MET A 1 -7.22 7.35 -7.82
N GLN A 2 -6.63 7.97 -6.80
CA GLN A 2 -5.65 7.32 -5.92
C GLN A 2 -6.37 6.66 -4.74
N SER A 3 -5.79 5.61 -4.17
CA SER A 3 -6.29 4.94 -2.96
C SER A 3 -5.17 4.86 -1.92
N GLN A 4 -5.57 4.59 -0.69
CA GLN A 4 -4.71 4.67 0.48
C GLN A 4 -4.71 3.33 1.19
N LEU A 5 -3.53 2.86 1.56
CA LEU A 5 -3.37 1.63 2.31
C LEU A 5 -2.40 1.85 3.47
N VAL A 6 -2.72 1.29 4.62
CA VAL A 6 -1.85 1.33 5.79
C VAL A 6 -0.88 0.15 5.74
N CYS A 7 0.41 0.43 5.83
CA CYS A 7 1.44 -0.60 5.90
C CYS A 7 1.29 -1.42 7.18
N SER A 8 1.33 -2.75 7.09
CA SER A 8 1.26 -3.63 8.26
C SER A 8 2.49 -3.52 9.18
N GLY A 9 3.67 -3.25 8.62
CA GLY A 9 4.93 -3.16 9.39
C GLY A 9 5.08 -1.84 10.14
N CYS A 10 5.05 -0.74 9.40
CA CYS A 10 5.33 0.59 9.96
C CYS A 10 4.08 1.47 10.15
N ARG A 11 2.87 0.96 9.87
CA ARG A 11 1.59 1.71 9.94
C ARG A 11 1.57 3.04 9.19
N THR A 12 2.51 3.23 8.27
CA THR A 12 2.56 4.37 7.36
C THR A 12 1.46 4.25 6.31
N LEU A 13 0.83 5.38 6.05
CA LEU A 13 -0.22 5.53 5.05
C LEU A 13 0.45 5.66 3.68
N LEU A 14 0.31 4.64 2.85
CA LEU A 14 0.86 4.55 1.51
C LEU A 14 -0.22 4.91 0.51
N LEU A 15 0.09 5.93 -0.29
CA LEU A 15 -0.73 6.30 -1.44
C LEU A 15 -0.32 5.44 -2.63
N TYR A 16 -1.31 4.83 -3.27
CA TYR A 16 -1.11 4.02 -4.46
C TYR A 16 -2.15 4.33 -5.52
N PRO A 17 -1.81 4.21 -6.81
CA PRO A 17 -2.77 4.36 -7.89
C PRO A 17 -3.77 3.19 -7.88
N ARG A 18 -5.07 3.47 -8.06
CA ARG A 18 -6.09 2.41 -8.23
C ARG A 18 -5.69 1.51 -9.40
N GLY A 19 -5.51 0.22 -9.12
CA GLY A 19 -5.01 -0.77 -10.07
C GLY A 19 -3.72 -1.46 -9.63
N ALA A 20 -3.01 -0.95 -8.61
CA ALA A 20 -1.90 -1.68 -8.02
C ALA A 20 -2.43 -2.84 -7.15
N THR A 21 -1.99 -4.06 -7.44
CA THR A 21 -2.27 -5.26 -6.63
C THR A 21 -1.36 -5.38 -5.41
N ASN A 22 -0.18 -4.77 -5.48
CA ASN A 22 0.80 -4.78 -4.40
C ASN A 22 1.39 -3.39 -4.23
N VAL A 23 1.48 -2.93 -2.98
CA VAL A 23 2.06 -1.64 -2.62
C VAL A 23 3.27 -1.91 -1.75
N ARG A 24 4.43 -1.46 -2.20
CA ARG A 24 5.67 -1.55 -1.42
C ARG A 24 5.81 -0.31 -0.56
N CYS A 25 6.00 -0.50 0.73
CA CYS A 25 6.26 0.61 1.63
C CYS A 25 7.63 1.21 1.35
N ALA A 26 7.72 2.52 1.12
CA ALA A 26 9.01 3.19 0.95
C ALA A 26 9.80 3.34 2.26
N MET A 27 9.14 3.18 3.41
CA MET A 27 9.76 3.28 4.75
C MET A 27 10.38 1.96 5.20
N CYS A 28 9.58 0.89 5.20
CA CYS A 28 9.99 -0.41 5.73
C CYS A 28 10.17 -1.50 4.66
N ASN A 29 10.08 -1.15 3.37
CA ASN A 29 10.16 -2.05 2.21
C ASN A 29 9.16 -3.23 2.21
N THR A 30 8.22 -3.24 3.17
CA THR A 30 7.16 -4.23 3.32
C THR A 30 6.20 -4.15 2.14
N ILE A 31 5.97 -5.30 1.49
CA ILE A 31 4.97 -5.43 0.43
C ILE A 31 3.62 -5.71 1.10
N THR A 32 2.66 -4.82 0.91
CA THR A 32 1.28 -5.04 1.35
C THR A 32 0.42 -5.29 0.12
N SER A 33 -0.24 -6.44 0.09
CA SER A 33 -1.17 -6.77 -0.98
C SER A 33 -2.47 -5.99 -0.79
N VAL A 34 -2.91 -5.32 -1.84
CA VAL A 34 -4.18 -4.59 -1.84
C VAL A 34 -5.27 -5.61 -2.14
N PRO A 35 -6.27 -5.80 -1.25
CA PRO A 35 -7.41 -6.62 -1.59
C PRO A 35 -8.15 -6.00 -2.79
N PRO A 36 -8.52 -6.79 -3.80
CA PRO A 36 -9.42 -6.32 -4.85
C PRO A 36 -10.75 -5.87 -4.20
N PRO A 37 -11.44 -4.88 -4.81
CA PRO A 37 -12.74 -4.41 -4.31
C PRO A 37 -13.79 -5.53 -4.27
#